data_AF-A0AAX2AHD8-F1
#
_entry.id   AF-A0AAX2AHD8-F1
#
_cell.length_a   1.000
_cell.length_b   1.000
_cell.length_c   1.000
_cell.angle_alpha   90.00
_cell.angle_beta   90.00
_cell.angle_gamma   90.00
#
_symmetry.space_group_name_H-M   'P 1'
#
loop_
_entity.id
_entity.type
_entity.pdbx_description
1 polymer ?
#
loop_
_entity_poly.entity_id
_entity_poly.type
_entity_poly.pdbx_seq_one_letter_code
_entity_poly.pdbx_strand_id
1 'polypeptide(L)'
;MEKLPFYAPKQWWENRDKAIKEDCNGCGSELDLSGKLVPNTLYGLDISKECCCPHDWGYKYGKTWLDKMFTDVMFLYNMTAKIINTGGWLVIPRLLRATKYFIAVVKYGDKSFADGKEFISREKEITFKGEFR
;
A
#
# COMPACT_ATOMS: atom_id res chain seq x y z
N MET A 1 -1.69 7.23 24.48
CA MET A 1 -2.57 7.12 23.30
C MET A 1 -2.44 5.70 22.79
N GLU A 2 -3.55 5.02 22.53
CA GLU A 2 -3.54 3.67 21.99
C GLU A 2 -2.88 3.66 20.60
N LYS A 3 -2.16 2.59 20.25
CA LYS A 3 -1.55 2.48 18.92
C LYS A 3 -2.65 2.30 17.89
N LEU A 4 -2.56 3.06 16.79
CA LEU A 4 -3.44 2.88 15.64
C LEU A 4 -3.15 1.53 14.98
N PRO A 5 -4.18 0.73 14.64
CA PRO A 5 -3.98 -0.53 13.95
C PRO A 5 -3.62 -0.31 12.47
N PHE A 6 -3.22 -1.37 11.79
CA PHE A 6 -2.97 -1.41 10.34
C PHE A 6 -4.06 -2.19 9.63
N TYR A 7 -4.50 -1.72 8.47
CA TYR A 7 -5.42 -2.45 7.62
C TYR A 7 -4.66 -3.35 6.64
N ALA A 8 -5.12 -4.58 6.46
CA ALA A 8 -4.77 -5.36 5.27
C ALA A 8 -5.90 -6.33 4.90
N PRO A 9 -5.93 -6.81 3.64
CA PRO A 9 -6.78 -7.93 3.25
C PRO A 9 -6.55 -9.14 4.14
N LYS A 10 -7.62 -9.87 4.47
CA LYS A 10 -7.55 -10.99 5.43
C LYS A 10 -6.57 -12.07 4.97
N GLN A 11 -6.60 -12.37 3.68
CA GLN A 11 -5.70 -13.33 3.05
C GLN A 11 -4.24 -12.88 3.12
N TRP A 12 -3.96 -11.57 3.08
CA TRP A 12 -2.61 -11.06 3.29
C TRP A 12 -2.16 -11.31 4.73
N TRP A 13 -3.02 -11.05 5.73
CA TRP A 13 -2.69 -11.35 7.13
C TRP A 13 -2.42 -12.84 7.37
N GLU A 14 -3.25 -13.71 6.79
CA GLU A 14 -3.13 -15.17 6.92
C GLU A 14 -1.86 -15.72 6.24
N ASN A 15 -1.39 -15.06 5.18
CA ASN A 15 -0.26 -15.51 4.38
C ASN A 15 0.93 -14.54 4.45
N ARG A 16 1.04 -13.73 5.52
CA ARG A 16 1.92 -12.57 5.58
C ARG A 16 3.36 -12.87 5.16
N ASP A 17 3.97 -13.92 5.71
CA ASP A 17 5.38 -14.25 5.43
C ASP A 17 5.58 -14.67 3.98
N LYS A 18 4.62 -15.42 3.43
CA LYS A 18 4.62 -15.82 2.02
C LYS A 18 4.40 -14.61 1.10
N ALA A 19 3.40 -13.79 1.39
CA ALA A 19 3.08 -12.59 0.63
C ALA A 19 4.24 -11.58 0.64
N ILE A 20 4.93 -11.39 1.76
CA ILE A 20 6.12 -10.54 1.82
C ILE A 20 7.25 -11.07 0.94
N LYS A 21 7.38 -12.39 0.81
CA LYS A 21 8.46 -13.00 0.01
C LYS A 21 8.15 -13.03 -1.49
N GLU A 22 6.89 -13.27 -1.85
CA GLU A 22 6.48 -13.59 -3.22
C GLU A 22 5.73 -12.44 -3.92
N ASP A 23 5.06 -11.58 -3.14
CA ASP A 23 4.15 -10.55 -3.67
C ASP A 23 4.61 -9.12 -3.37
N CYS A 24 5.62 -8.92 -2.51
CA CYS A 24 6.05 -7.59 -2.08
C CYS A 24 7.40 -7.21 -2.70
N ASN A 25 7.39 -6.18 -3.54
CA ASN A 25 8.58 -5.66 -4.21
C ASN A 25 9.09 -4.35 -3.59
N GLY A 26 8.57 -3.98 -2.42
CA GLY A 26 8.83 -2.71 -1.76
C GLY A 26 7.79 -1.66 -2.16
N CYS A 27 8.12 -0.38 -2.02
CA CYS A 27 7.16 0.71 -2.23
C CYS A 27 7.14 1.23 -3.67
N GLY A 28 7.85 0.56 -4.58
CA GLY A 28 8.07 0.98 -5.95
C GLY A 28 7.49 -0.03 -6.94
N SER A 29 7.09 0.47 -8.12
CA SER A 29 6.73 -0.40 -9.25
C SER A 29 7.97 -1.03 -9.87
N GLU A 30 7.88 -2.31 -10.26
CA GLU A 30 8.93 -2.96 -11.05
C GLU A 30 8.84 -2.65 -12.56
N LEU A 31 7.72 -2.10 -13.01
CA LEU A 31 7.43 -1.89 -14.44
C LEU A 31 8.26 -0.75 -15.04
N ASP A 32 8.56 0.27 -14.23
CA ASP A 32 9.24 1.47 -14.70
C ASP A 32 10.47 1.75 -13.82
N LEU A 33 11.57 2.20 -14.44
CA LEU A 33 12.83 2.55 -13.77
C LEU A 33 12.65 3.57 -12.63
N SER A 34 11.66 4.45 -12.74
CA SER A 34 11.30 5.42 -11.70
C SER A 34 10.69 4.76 -10.46
N GLY A 35 10.02 3.63 -10.61
CA GLY A 35 9.48 2.83 -9.50
C GLY A 35 10.59 2.26 -8.62
N LYS A 36 11.70 1.80 -9.22
CA LYS A 36 12.89 1.30 -8.49
C LYS A 36 13.59 2.35 -7.63
N LEU A 37 13.32 3.63 -7.86
CA LEU A 37 13.86 4.75 -7.09
C LEU A 37 12.97 5.16 -5.92
N VAL A 38 11.78 4.56 -5.77
CA VAL A 38 10.87 4.88 -4.68
C VAL A 38 11.41 4.24 -3.39
N PRO A 39 11.80 5.03 -2.38
CA PRO A 39 12.37 4.48 -1.17
C PRO A 39 11.35 3.71 -0.35
N ASN A 40 11.80 2.61 0.28
CA ASN A 40 11.04 1.85 1.27
C ASN A 40 10.92 2.56 2.63
N THR A 41 11.46 3.78 2.74
CA THR A 41 11.51 4.52 3.99
C THR A 41 11.00 5.95 3.85
N LEU A 42 10.43 6.46 4.95
CA LEU A 42 10.06 7.86 5.13
C LEU A 42 10.99 8.48 6.17
N TYR A 43 12.07 9.11 5.71
CA TYR A 43 13.11 9.68 6.60
C TYR A 43 13.60 8.65 7.64
N GLY A 44 14.07 7.50 7.14
CA GLY A 44 14.58 6.40 7.96
C GLY A 44 13.51 5.51 8.62
N LEU A 45 12.22 5.86 8.53
CA LEU A 45 11.14 4.97 8.99
C LEU A 45 10.78 3.97 7.89
N ASP A 46 11.07 2.69 8.12
CA ASP A 46 10.67 1.61 7.20
C ASP A 46 9.14 1.44 7.17
N ILE A 47 8.59 1.49 5.95
CA ILE A 47 7.16 1.34 5.66
C ILE A 47 6.87 0.12 4.77
N SER A 48 7.88 -0.67 4.40
CA SER A 48 7.75 -1.78 3.46
C SER A 48 6.70 -2.79 3.90
N LYS A 49 6.84 -3.36 5.10
CA LYS A 49 6.04 -4.50 5.56
C LYS A 49 4.58 -4.18 5.86
N GLU A 50 4.31 -3.09 6.58
CA GLU A 50 2.94 -2.75 7.01
C GLU A 50 2.20 -1.85 6.02
N CYS A 51 2.89 -1.24 5.05
CA CYS A 51 2.26 -0.31 4.12
C CYS A 51 2.37 -0.81 2.68
N CYS A 52 3.58 -1.08 2.20
CA CYS A 52 3.80 -1.39 0.78
C CYS A 52 3.39 -2.83 0.43
N CYS A 53 3.72 -3.82 1.27
CA CYS A 53 3.32 -5.21 0.98
C CYS A 53 1.79 -5.45 0.95
N PRO A 54 0.97 -4.88 1.85
CA PRO A 54 -0.49 -4.94 1.71
C PRO A 54 -1.01 -4.23 0.46
N HIS A 55 -0.36 -3.15 0.04
CA HIS A 55 -0.70 -2.40 -1.17
C HIS A 55 -0.41 -3.21 -2.43
N ASP A 56 0.79 -3.78 -2.54
CA ASP A 56 1.18 -4.66 -3.64
C ASP A 56 0.24 -5.87 -3.75
N TRP A 57 -0.13 -6.47 -2.61
CA TRP A 57 -1.12 -7.55 -2.58
C TRP A 57 -2.48 -7.09 -3.11
N GLY A 58 -2.99 -5.96 -2.62
CA GLY A 58 -4.26 -5.39 -3.10
C GLY A 58 -4.21 -5.08 -4.60
N TYR A 59 -3.07 -4.63 -5.10
CA TYR A 59 -2.86 -4.43 -6.53
C TYR A 59 -2.86 -5.74 -7.30
N LYS A 60 -2.17 -6.78 -6.82
CA LYS A 60 -2.07 -8.07 -7.51
C LYS A 60 -3.42 -8.78 -7.60
N TYR A 61 -4.18 -8.83 -6.51
CA TYR A 61 -5.38 -9.65 -6.39
C TYR A 61 -6.70 -8.87 -6.52
N GLY A 62 -6.66 -7.54 -6.47
CA GLY A 62 -7.83 -6.68 -6.69
C GLY A 62 -8.40 -6.85 -8.11
N LYS A 63 -9.72 -6.75 -8.24
CA LYS A 63 -10.45 -7.06 -9.48
C LYS A 63 -11.20 -5.86 -10.05
N THR A 64 -11.49 -4.85 -9.24
CA THR A 64 -12.19 -3.64 -9.66
C THR A 64 -11.30 -2.41 -9.57
N TRP A 65 -11.66 -1.34 -10.28
CA TRP A 65 -11.04 -0.03 -10.04
C TRP A 65 -11.32 0.50 -8.63
N LEU A 66 -12.43 0.06 -8.01
CA LEU A 66 -12.72 0.41 -6.63
C LEU A 66 -11.76 -0.30 -5.65
N ASP A 67 -11.35 -1.54 -5.94
CA ASP A 67 -10.30 -2.25 -5.20
C ASP A 67 -8.98 -1.48 -5.24
N LYS A 68 -8.58 -0.97 -6.41
CA LYS A 68 -7.39 -0.13 -6.54
C LYS A 68 -7.49 1.10 -5.64
N MET A 69 -8.57 1.87 -5.80
CA MET A 69 -8.78 3.10 -5.04
C MET A 69 -8.79 2.82 -3.53
N PHE A 70 -9.48 1.77 -3.11
CA PHE A 70 -9.52 1.37 -1.71
C PHE A 70 -8.14 0.97 -1.20
N THR A 71 -7.37 0.21 -1.99
CA THR A 71 -5.98 -0.15 -1.67
C THR A 71 -5.08 1.08 -1.54
N ASP A 72 -5.19 2.05 -2.45
CA ASP A 72 -4.43 3.31 -2.39
C ASP A 72 -4.77 4.11 -1.11
N VAL A 73 -6.05 4.17 -0.74
CA VAL A 73 -6.49 4.85 0.50
C VAL A 73 -5.98 4.13 1.75
N MET A 74 -6.05 2.80 1.79
CA MET A 74 -5.53 2.02 2.92
C MET A 74 -4.01 2.09 3.04
N PHE A 75 -3.29 2.26 1.92
CA PHE A 75 -1.86 2.53 1.94
C PHE A 75 -1.51 3.85 2.64
N LEU A 76 -2.25 4.92 2.34
CA LEU A 76 -2.10 6.20 3.06
C LEU A 76 -2.43 6.06 4.55
N TYR A 77 -3.52 5.34 4.87
CA TYR A 77 -3.90 5.07 6.26
C TYR A 77 -2.78 4.33 7.01
N ASN A 78 -2.24 3.25 6.45
CA ASN A 78 -1.19 2.47 7.09
C ASN A 78 0.09 3.28 7.29
N MET A 79 0.51 4.08 6.31
CA MET A 79 1.64 4.99 6.49
C MET A 79 1.36 5.98 7.63
N THR A 80 0.17 6.56 7.68
CA THR A 80 -0.24 7.48 8.75
C THR A 80 -0.21 6.80 10.12
N ALA A 81 -0.80 5.61 10.24
CA ALA A 81 -0.76 4.81 11.47
C ALA A 81 0.68 4.52 11.91
N LYS A 82 1.55 4.10 10.98
CA LYS A 82 2.97 3.84 11.26
C LYS A 82 3.68 5.08 11.79
N ILE A 83 3.44 6.23 11.15
CA ILE A 83 4.07 7.50 11.52
C ILE A 83 3.60 7.97 12.89
N ILE A 84 2.29 7.96 13.15
CA ILE A 84 1.71 8.39 14.43
C ILE A 84 2.14 7.46 15.56
N ASN A 85 2.14 6.14 15.34
CA ASN A 85 2.61 5.16 16.32
C ASN A 85 4.10 5.28 16.63
N THR A 86 4.91 5.72 15.66
CA THR A 86 6.34 5.97 15.86
C THR A 86 6.59 7.27 16.61
N GLY A 87 5.80 8.31 16.32
CA GLY A 87 5.93 9.62 16.94
C GLY A 87 7.25 10.33 16.60
N GLY A 88 7.60 11.30 17.45
CA GLY A 88 8.80 12.13 17.33
C GLY A 88 8.65 13.36 16.42
N TRP A 89 9.72 14.14 16.31
CA TRP A 89 9.73 15.41 15.57
C TRP A 89 9.58 15.26 14.05
N LEU A 90 9.84 14.05 13.52
CA LEU A 90 9.70 13.73 12.10
C LEU A 90 8.25 13.37 11.68
N VAL A 91 7.27 13.41 12.58
CA VAL A 91 5.87 13.06 12.24
C VAL A 91 5.35 13.91 11.08
N ILE A 92 5.44 15.24 11.19
CA ILE A 92 4.93 16.16 10.15
C ILE A 92 5.63 15.96 8.80
N PRO A 93 6.98 15.97 8.68
CA PRO A 93 7.62 15.75 7.40
C PRO A 93 7.32 14.36 6.82
N ARG A 94 7.21 13.32 7.65
CA ARG A 94 6.82 11.98 7.21
C ARG A 94 5.40 11.96 6.65
N LEU A 95 4.44 12.64 7.28
CA LEU A 95 3.06 12.74 6.77
C LEU A 95 3.02 13.45 5.41
N LEU A 96 3.75 14.56 5.27
CA LEU A 96 3.86 15.26 3.98
C LEU A 96 4.45 14.36 2.87
N ARG A 97 5.42 13.51 3.22
CA ARG A 97 6.00 12.54 2.28
C ARG A 97 5.04 11.39 1.98
N ALA A 98 4.31 10.87 2.98
CA ALA A 98 3.29 9.84 2.78
C ALA A 98 2.19 10.31 1.81
N THR A 99 1.76 11.57 1.92
CA THR A 99 0.83 12.16 0.94
C THR A 99 1.38 12.15 -0.48
N LYS A 100 2.69 12.38 -0.67
CA LYS A 100 3.32 12.29 -2.00
C LYS A 100 3.27 10.86 -2.57
N TYR A 101 3.47 9.85 -1.73
CA TYR A 101 3.36 8.44 -2.14
C TYR A 101 1.92 8.10 -2.54
N PHE A 102 0.93 8.53 -1.75
CA PHE A 102 -0.48 8.38 -2.08
C PHE A 102 -0.83 9.04 -3.41
N ILE A 103 -0.42 10.29 -3.62
CA ILE A 103 -0.66 11.00 -4.89
C ILE A 103 -0.01 10.25 -6.06
N ALA A 104 1.17 9.66 -5.86
CA ALA A 104 1.85 8.91 -6.91
C ALA A 104 1.07 7.66 -7.34
N VAL A 105 0.56 6.86 -6.39
CA VAL A 105 -0.23 5.65 -6.73
C VAL A 105 -1.60 6.00 -7.33
N VAL A 106 -2.21 7.10 -6.90
CA VAL A 106 -3.47 7.59 -7.49
C VAL A 106 -3.26 8.08 -8.93
N LYS A 107 -2.18 8.81 -9.21
CA LYS A 107 -1.93 9.40 -10.54
C LYS A 107 -1.32 8.43 -11.55
N TYR A 108 -0.46 7.52 -11.08
CA TYR A 108 0.41 6.72 -11.94
C TYR A 108 0.27 5.22 -11.71
N GLY A 109 -0.49 4.79 -10.70
CA GLY A 109 -0.62 3.38 -10.34
C GLY A 109 -1.52 2.56 -11.26
N ASP A 110 -2.27 3.17 -12.19
CA ASP A 110 -3.26 2.46 -13.02
C ASP A 110 -2.62 1.37 -13.88
N LYS A 111 -1.45 1.65 -14.48
CA LYS A 111 -0.70 0.67 -15.28
C LYS A 111 -0.22 -0.50 -14.40
N SER A 112 0.34 -0.19 -13.22
CA SER A 112 0.77 -1.22 -12.27
C SER A 112 -0.38 -2.07 -11.73
N PHE A 113 -1.54 -1.45 -11.49
CA PHE A 113 -2.73 -2.18 -11.07
C PHE A 113 -3.26 -3.08 -12.18
N ALA A 114 -3.20 -2.64 -13.44
CA ALA A 114 -3.68 -3.41 -14.58
C ALA A 114 -2.73 -4.53 -15.04
N ASP A 115 -1.48 -4.49 -14.60
CA ASP A 115 -0.46 -5.44 -15.04
C ASP A 115 -0.84 -6.89 -14.69
N GLY A 116 -0.66 -7.77 -15.68
CA GLY A 116 -1.01 -9.20 -15.57
C GLY A 116 -2.51 -9.52 -15.49
N LYS A 117 -3.42 -8.54 -15.58
CA LYS A 117 -4.87 -8.78 -15.55
C LYS A 117 -5.48 -8.76 -16.94
N GLU A 118 -6.20 -9.83 -17.30
CA GLU A 118 -6.96 -9.88 -18.55
C GLU A 118 -8.18 -8.94 -18.54
N PHE A 119 -8.79 -8.75 -17.36
CA PHE A 119 -9.97 -7.92 -17.19
C PHE A 119 -10.01 -7.26 -15.80
N ILE A 120 -10.45 -6.00 -15.76
CA ILE A 120 -10.70 -5.24 -14.53
C ILE A 120 -12.15 -4.77 -14.57
N SER A 121 -12.95 -5.22 -13.60
CA SER A 121 -14.36 -4.87 -13.52
C SER A 121 -14.54 -3.37 -13.22
N ARG A 122 -15.57 -2.78 -13.83
CA ARG A 122 -16.03 -1.40 -13.57
C ARG A 122 -17.10 -1.34 -12.49
N GLU A 123 -17.46 -2.48 -11.91
CA GLU A 123 -18.37 -2.53 -10.78
C GLU A 123 -17.81 -1.73 -9.61
N LYS A 124 -18.71 -1.06 -8.89
CA LYS A 124 -18.36 -0.21 -7.75
C LYS A 124 -18.43 -1.00 -6.45
N GLU A 125 -17.75 -2.14 -6.41
CA GLU A 125 -17.62 -2.97 -5.22
C GLU A 125 -16.16 -3.26 -4.89
N ILE A 126 -15.89 -3.41 -3.59
CA ILE A 126 -14.62 -3.89 -3.08
C ILE A 126 -14.73 -5.41 -2.99
N THR A 127 -13.89 -6.14 -3.71
CA THR A 127 -14.02 -7.59 -3.92
C THR A 127 -13.27 -8.43 -2.89
N PHE A 128 -12.41 -7.81 -2.08
CA PHE A 128 -11.74 -8.46 -0.95
C PHE A 128 -12.22 -7.91 0.40
N LYS A 129 -12.17 -8.77 1.42
CA LYS A 129 -12.40 -8.38 2.82
C LYS A 129 -11.07 -8.25 3.52
N GLY A 130 -10.94 -7.24 4.36
CA GLY A 130 -9.77 -7.04 5.20
C GLY A 130 -10.16 -6.64 6.61
N GLU A 131 -9.15 -6.46 7.44
CA GLU A 131 -9.31 -6.18 8.86
C GLU A 131 -8.14 -5.37 9.40
N PHE A 132 -8.41 -4.70 10.51
CA PHE A 132 -7.44 -3.92 11.26
C PHE A 132 -6.77 -4.82 12.31
N ARG A 133 -5.43 -4.85 12.33
CA ARG A 133 -4.63 -5.58 13.33
C ARG A 133 -3.49 -4.73 13.88
#